data_AF-A0A722IKN8-F1
#
_entry.id   AF-A0A722IKN8-F1
#
_cell.length_a   1.000
_cell.length_b   1.000
_cell.length_c   1.000
_cell.angle_alpha   90.00
_cell.angle_beta   90.00
_cell.angle_gamma   90.00
#
_symmetry.space_group_name_H-M   'P 1'
#
loop_
_entity.id
_entity.type
_entity.pdbx_description
1 polymer ?
#
loop_
_entity_poly.entity_id
_entity_poly.type
_entity_poly.pdbx_seq_one_letter_code
_entity_poly.pdbx_strand_id
1 'polypeptide(L)'
;MKIDTVDSYQGKENRIIIVATTRNNNQCIQGFLSSSERINVAISRAMDRLVIIGAARMWRERHQTSALGRVLNHIETHRDGNNFNLVQALAIEEGQK
;
A
#
# COMPACT_ATOMS: atom_id res chain seq x y z
N MET A 1 -2.47 16.06 -12.80
CA MET A 1 -2.06 15.24 -11.63
C MET A 1 -2.68 15.90 -10.40
N LYS A 2 -3.54 15.19 -9.65
CA LYS A 2 -4.16 15.71 -8.41
C LYS A 2 -3.52 15.00 -7.21
N ILE A 3 -3.18 15.75 -6.17
CA ILE A 3 -2.56 15.25 -4.93
C ILE A 3 -3.45 15.76 -3.80
N ASP A 4 -4.16 14.86 -3.14
CA ASP A 4 -5.09 15.14 -2.05
C ASP A 4 -4.89 14.08 -0.94
N THR A 5 -5.30 14.39 0.29
CA THR A 5 -5.25 13.43 1.41
C THR A 5 -6.49 12.54 1.42
N VAL A 6 -6.40 11.38 2.07
CA VAL A 6 -7.49 10.38 2.14
C VAL A 6 -8.81 11.00 2.64
N ASP A 7 -8.73 11.92 3.61
CA ASP A 7 -9.91 12.59 4.20
C ASP A 7 -10.65 13.50 3.21
N SER A 8 -9.99 14.01 2.17
CA SER A 8 -10.59 14.91 1.16
C SER A 8 -11.22 14.16 -0.03
N TYR A 9 -11.10 12.83 -0.08
CA TYR A 9 -11.34 12.02 -1.28
C TYR A 9 -12.54 11.07 -1.18
N GLN A 10 -13.58 11.45 -0.43
CA GLN A 10 -14.80 10.66 -0.31
C GLN A 10 -15.72 10.90 -1.52
N GLY A 11 -15.99 9.86 -2.32
CA GLY A 11 -16.93 9.90 -3.46
C GLY A 11 -16.32 10.11 -4.85
N LYS A 12 -15.00 10.03 -5.01
CA LYS A 12 -14.33 10.11 -6.33
C LYS A 12 -13.44 8.89 -6.55
N GLU A 13 -13.63 8.19 -7.65
CA GLU A 13 -12.81 7.04 -8.04
C GLU A 13 -11.73 7.48 -9.05
N ASN A 14 -10.53 6.91 -8.97
CA ASN A 14 -9.45 7.16 -9.94
C ASN A 14 -9.00 5.84 -10.58
N ARG A 15 -8.59 5.91 -11.84
CA ARG A 15 -8.03 4.74 -12.55
C ARG A 15 -6.80 4.18 -11.84
N ILE A 16 -5.91 5.04 -11.35
CA ILE A 16 -4.71 4.64 -10.62
C ILE A 16 -4.65 5.37 -9.28
N ILE A 17 -4.45 4.63 -8.20
CA ILE A 17 -4.21 5.17 -6.85
C ILE A 17 -2.83 4.74 -6.38
N ILE A 18 -2.10 5.69 -5.79
CA ILE A 18 -0.82 5.45 -5.14
C ILE A 18 -0.97 5.75 -3.65
N VAL A 19 -0.79 4.74 -2.80
CA VAL A 19 -0.86 4.87 -1.34
C VAL A 19 0.57 4.83 -0.78
N ALA A 20 1.04 5.95 -0.27
CA ALA A 20 2.32 6.02 0.44
C ALA A 20 2.07 5.90 1.95
N THR A 21 2.55 4.81 2.55
CA THR A 21 2.39 4.58 4.00
C THR A 21 3.33 5.45 4.83
N THR A 22 4.41 6.00 4.26
CA THR A 22 5.39 6.94 4.88
C THR A 22 6.02 6.51 6.22
N ARG A 23 5.70 5.33 6.73
CA ARG A 23 6.12 4.83 8.04
C ARG A 23 7.07 3.66 7.86
N ASN A 24 8.24 3.81 8.45
CA ASN A 24 9.25 2.77 8.63
C ASN A 24 9.96 3.06 9.96
N ASN A 25 9.65 2.32 11.02
CA ASN A 25 10.33 2.47 12.31
C ASN A 25 10.60 1.12 12.96
N ASN A 26 11.69 1.04 13.73
CA ASN A 26 12.16 -0.20 14.35
C ASN A 26 11.18 -0.76 15.40
N GLN A 27 10.34 0.09 15.97
CA GLN A 27 9.31 -0.31 16.94
C GLN A 27 8.03 -0.84 16.27
N CYS A 28 7.97 -0.81 14.93
CA CYS A 28 6.80 -1.13 14.11
C CYS A 28 5.53 -0.41 14.58
N ILE A 29 5.58 0.88 14.91
CA ILE A 29 4.39 1.65 15.31
C ILE A 29 3.66 2.17 14.05
N GLN A 30 2.38 1.82 13.87
CA GLN A 30 1.59 2.20 12.69
C GLN A 30 1.13 3.67 12.70
N GLY A 31 0.85 4.24 13.89
CA GLY A 31 0.24 5.57 14.02
C GLY A 31 -1.15 5.64 13.36
N PHE A 32 -1.37 6.67 12.54
CA PHE A 32 -2.64 6.95 11.85
C PHE A 32 -3.10 5.87 10.84
N LEU A 33 -2.24 4.92 10.50
CA LEU A 33 -2.55 3.82 9.59
C LEU A 33 -3.29 2.63 10.26
N SER A 34 -3.58 2.73 11.55
CA SER A 34 -4.35 1.71 12.28
C SER A 34 -5.84 1.70 11.94
N SER A 35 -6.39 2.81 11.43
CA SER A 35 -7.81 2.89 11.06
C SER A 35 -8.05 2.10 9.78
N SER A 36 -8.73 0.97 9.92
CA SER A 36 -9.08 0.09 8.81
C SER A 36 -10.00 0.77 7.79
N GLU A 37 -10.84 1.70 8.25
CA GLU A 37 -11.78 2.47 7.45
C GLU A 37 -11.03 3.36 6.45
N ARG A 38 -9.96 4.05 6.90
CA ARG A 38 -9.12 4.89 6.04
C ARG A 38 -8.45 4.08 4.94
N ILE A 39 -8.00 2.87 5.27
CA ILE A 39 -7.32 1.98 4.32
C ILE A 39 -8.33 1.41 3.33
N ASN A 40 -9.49 0.96 3.79
CA ASN A 40 -10.56 0.48 2.92
C ASN A 40 -11.02 1.57 1.95
N VAL A 41 -11.17 2.82 2.41
CA VAL A 41 -11.46 3.96 1.54
C VAL A 41 -10.32 4.17 0.54
N ALA A 42 -9.05 4.20 0.96
CA ALA A 42 -7.95 4.42 0.03
C ALA A 42 -7.85 3.33 -1.06
N ILE A 43 -8.08 2.07 -0.69
CA ILE A 43 -7.99 0.91 -1.60
C ILE A 43 -9.19 0.88 -2.56
N SER A 44 -10.42 1.03 -2.05
CA SER A 44 -11.65 0.96 -2.86
C SER A 44 -11.77 2.05 -3.92
N ARG A 45 -10.92 3.08 -3.89
CA ARG A 45 -10.92 4.20 -4.84
C ARG A 45 -10.12 3.90 -6.11
N ALA A 46 -9.37 2.80 -6.14
CA ALA A 46 -8.59 2.36 -7.30
C ALA A 46 -9.48 1.52 -8.24
N MET A 47 -9.60 1.92 -9.51
CA MET A 47 -10.33 1.14 -10.51
C MET A 47 -9.42 0.16 -11.28
N ASP A 48 -8.33 0.66 -11.89
CA ASP A 48 -7.49 -0.13 -12.80
C ASP A 48 -6.22 -0.64 -12.10
N ARG A 49 -5.59 0.19 -11.25
CA ARG A 49 -4.34 -0.17 -10.58
C ARG A 49 -4.18 0.51 -9.23
N LEU A 50 -3.72 -0.27 -8.25
CA LEU A 50 -3.32 0.19 -6.93
C LEU A 50 -1.82 -0.02 -6.73
N VAL A 51 -1.12 1.03 -6.34
CA VAL A 51 0.30 0.97 -5.99
C VAL A 51 0.46 1.35 -4.53
N ILE A 52 1.04 0.47 -3.72
CA ILE A 52 1.30 0.74 -2.30
C ILE A 52 2.81 0.85 -2.10
N ILE A 53 3.25 2.00 -1.58
CA ILE A 53 4.65 2.27 -1.27
C ILE A 53 4.81 2.29 0.25
N GLY A 54 5.65 1.41 0.78
CA GLY A 54 5.80 1.27 2.22
C GLY A 54 6.83 0.25 2.68
N ALA A 55 7.00 0.17 4.00
CA ALA A 55 7.86 -0.82 4.63
C ALA A 55 7.09 -2.13 4.87
N ALA A 56 7.18 -3.06 3.93
CA ALA A 56 6.57 -4.40 4.04
C ALA A 56 6.93 -5.11 5.35
N ARG A 57 8.16 -4.90 5.85
CA ARG A 57 8.66 -5.43 7.13
C ARG A 57 7.73 -5.14 8.30
N MET A 58 7.24 -3.90 8.45
CA MET A 58 6.37 -3.53 9.56
C MET A 58 5.06 -4.32 9.57
N TRP A 59 4.52 -4.58 8.39
CA TRP A 59 3.25 -5.28 8.21
C TRP A 59 3.41 -6.79 8.36
N ARG A 60 4.55 -7.35 7.94
CA ARG A 60 4.89 -8.76 8.15
C ARG A 60 5.21 -9.10 9.60
N GLU A 61 5.90 -8.23 10.34
CA GLU A 61 6.39 -8.59 11.68
C GLU A 61 5.34 -8.46 12.78
N ARG A 62 4.64 -7.31 12.85
CA ARG A 62 3.73 -7.02 13.97
C ARG A 62 2.27 -6.86 13.58
N HIS A 63 1.96 -6.66 12.30
CA HIS A 63 0.65 -6.14 11.88
C HIS A 63 -0.02 -6.96 10.80
N GLN A 64 0.19 -8.27 10.81
CA GLN A 64 -0.34 -9.21 9.82
C GLN A 64 -1.88 -9.19 9.77
N THR A 65 -2.54 -8.94 10.92
CA THR A 65 -4.00 -8.88 11.03
C THR A 65 -4.60 -7.51 10.67
N SER A 66 -3.77 -6.48 10.51
CA SER A 66 -4.23 -5.14 10.10
C SER A 66 -4.71 -5.13 8.65
N ALA A 67 -5.43 -4.08 8.25
CA ALA A 67 -5.91 -3.95 6.87
C ALA A 67 -4.76 -4.02 5.84
N LEU A 68 -3.66 -3.30 6.07
CA LEU A 68 -2.47 -3.38 5.20
C LEU A 68 -1.74 -4.71 5.30
N GLY A 69 -1.70 -5.33 6.48
CA GLY A 69 -1.13 -6.67 6.64
C GLY A 69 -1.86 -7.72 5.81
N ARG A 70 -3.21 -7.69 5.83
CA ARG A 70 -4.04 -8.57 5.02
C ARG A 70 -3.84 -8.35 3.52
N VAL A 71 -3.73 -7.09 3.09
CA VAL A 71 -3.47 -6.74 1.69
C VAL A 71 -2.09 -7.20 1.26
N LEU A 72 -1.06 -6.98 2.08
CA LEU A 72 0.29 -7.45 1.79
C LEU A 72 0.33 -8.98 1.68
N ASN A 73 -0.28 -9.68 2.63
CA ASN A 73 -0.39 -11.14 2.58
C ASN A 73 -1.12 -11.60 1.30
N HIS A 74 -2.21 -10.94 0.93
CA HIS A 74 -2.94 -11.26 -0.29
C HIS A 74 -2.10 -11.08 -1.57
N ILE A 75 -1.33 -9.99 -1.67
CA ILE A 75 -0.39 -9.73 -2.78
C ILE A 75 0.71 -10.80 -2.81
N GLU A 76 1.21 -11.22 -1.65
CA GLU A 76 2.26 -12.25 -1.55
C GLU A 76 1.75 -13.64 -1.95
N THR A 77 0.55 -14.03 -1.52
CA THR A 77 -0.03 -15.33 -1.83
C THR A 77 -0.47 -15.48 -3.29
N HIS A 78 -0.82 -14.37 -3.96
CA HIS A 78 -1.29 -14.37 -5.36
C HIS A 78 -0.26 -13.78 -6.33
N ARG A 79 1.02 -13.68 -5.92
CA ARG A 79 2.06 -13.08 -6.75
C ARG A 79 2.22 -13.86 -8.07
N ASP A 80 1.94 -13.20 -9.19
CA ASP A 80 1.90 -13.81 -10.52
C ASP A 80 2.74 -13.07 -11.57
N GLY A 81 3.40 -11.97 -11.19
CA GLY A 81 4.20 -11.17 -12.14
C GLY A 81 3.37 -10.20 -12.99
N ASN A 82 2.05 -10.33 -13.03
CA ASN A 82 1.18 -9.58 -13.94
C ASN A 82 0.18 -8.70 -13.18
N ASN A 83 -0.66 -9.31 -12.34
CA ASN A 83 -1.70 -8.63 -11.56
C ASN A 83 -1.20 -8.23 -10.18
N PHE A 84 -0.44 -9.10 -9.52
CA PHE A 84 0.08 -8.87 -8.18
C PHE A 84 1.60 -8.94 -8.19
N ASN A 85 2.21 -7.80 -7.88
CA ASN A 85 3.66 -7.65 -7.86
C ASN A 85 4.11 -6.99 -6.58
N LEU A 86 5.17 -7.55 -6.00
CA LEU A 86 5.90 -6.96 -4.88
C LEU A 86 7.32 -6.65 -5.36
N VAL A 87 7.67 -5.37 -5.38
CA VAL A 87 8.98 -4.89 -5.82
C VAL A 87 9.72 -4.31 -4.62
N GLN A 88 10.96 -4.75 -4.39
CA GLN A 88 11.83 -4.14 -3.41
C GLN A 88 12.50 -2.93 -4.04
N ALA A 89 12.43 -1.77 -3.39
CA ALA A 89 13.00 -0.53 -3.92
C ALA A 89 14.51 -0.64 -4.22
N LEU A 90 15.26 -1.40 -3.41
CA LEU A 90 16.69 -1.66 -3.61
C LEU A 90 16.99 -2.48 -4.88
N ALA A 91 16.02 -3.28 -5.35
CA ALA A 91 16.17 -4.05 -6.58
C ALA A 91 15.86 -3.23 -7.84
N ILE A 92 15.44 -1.97 -7.70
CA ILE A 92 15.11 -1.07 -8.83
C ILE A 92 16.35 -0.30 -9.31
N GLU A 93 17.50 -0.40 -8.62
CA GLU A 93 18.73 0.30 -9.02
C GLU A 93 19.33 -0.19 -10.35
N GLU A 94 18.84 -1.31 -10.90
CA GLU A 94 19.14 -1.74 -12.28
C GLU A 94 18.12 -1.19 -13.28
N GLY A 95 17.90 0.12 -13.23
CA GLY A 95 17.24 0.85 -14.30
C GLY A 95 18.07 0.71 -15.58
N GLN A 96 17.56 -0.08 -16.51
CA GLN A 96 17.92 -0.10 -17.92
C GLN A 96 18.24 1.34 -18.40
N LYS A 97 19.51 1.58 -18.72
CA LYS A 97 19.93 2.70 -19.57
C LYS A 97 19.56 2.39 -21.01
#